data_AF-A0A957PFY7-F1
#
_entry.id   AF-A0A957PFY7-F1
#
_cell.length_a   1.000
_cell.length_b   1.000
_cell.length_c   1.000
_cell.angle_alpha   90.00
_cell.angle_beta   90.00
_cell.angle_gamma   90.00
#
_symmetry.space_group_name_H-M   'P 1'
#
loop_
_entity.id
_entity.type
_entity.pdbx_description
1 polymer ?
#
loop_
_entity_poly.entity_id
_entity_poly.type
_entity_poly.pdbx_seq_one_letter_code
_entity_poly.pdbx_strand_id
1 'polypeptide(L)'
;MHILIWVIVIAMLIGLGMILKRNLLAKQAAALADEPPAAQEGFAAHLTHSLTNMVQERLQKLPRGLGRPKKVDTVGQFRAWAADSLAANREVQQWLDALNDEQIAALSEHMAAFCHDMGFDLAWLLDNQLAQNKGLQQGLTQIVLFYSRASYEAVKLQDEVQIFQIYREYMQNPQSRENRELGEHLFGKLVEQGLSTVSISEHLAASARARQRQIVETISACAQEEPQRLHTLLKSVLTERTLARINSAMAGTGETAAVNLNGAAKVAANS
;
A
#
# COMPACT_ATOMS: atom_id res chain seq x y z
N MET A 1 -2.72 0.20 -36.16
CA MET A 1 -4.08 -0.02 -35.61
C MET A 1 -4.12 -0.92 -34.37
N HIS A 2 -3.19 -1.86 -34.15
CA HIS A 2 -3.23 -2.76 -32.98
C HIS A 2 -3.03 -2.10 -31.60
N ILE A 3 -2.25 -1.01 -31.51
CA ILE A 3 -1.99 -0.33 -30.21
C ILE A 3 -3.25 0.32 -29.63
N LEU A 4 -4.12 0.89 -30.48
CA LEU A 4 -5.37 1.52 -30.04
C LEU A 4 -6.34 0.50 -29.41
N ILE A 5 -6.37 -0.72 -29.96
CA ILE A 5 -7.24 -1.80 -29.48
C ILE A 5 -6.82 -2.23 -28.07
N TRP A 6 -5.51 -2.36 -27.80
CA TRP A 6 -5.03 -2.75 -26.47
C TRP A 6 -5.29 -1.69 -25.40
N VAL A 7 -5.17 -0.40 -25.73
CA VAL A 7 -5.50 0.69 -24.80
C VAL A 7 -6.99 0.67 -24.42
N ILE A 8 -7.88 0.40 -25.38
CA ILE A 8 -9.32 0.28 -25.14
C ILE A 8 -9.64 -0.93 -24.26
N VAL A 9 -8.99 -2.07 -24.50
CA VAL A 9 -9.18 -3.29 -23.70
C VAL A 9 -8.73 -3.08 -22.25
N ILE A 10 -7.55 -2.46 -22.04
CA ILE A 10 -7.06 -2.14 -20.70
C ILE A 10 -8.00 -1.15 -19.99
N ALA A 11 -8.47 -0.11 -20.69
CA ALA A 11 -9.43 0.85 -20.12
C ALA A 11 -10.76 0.19 -19.74
N MET A 12 -11.26 -0.76 -20.56
CA MET A 12 -12.47 -1.52 -20.23
C MET A 12 -12.28 -2.43 -19.01
N LEU A 13 -11.14 -3.12 -18.90
CA LEU A 13 -10.85 -3.99 -17.75
C LEU A 13 -10.75 -3.19 -16.44
N ILE A 14 -10.11 -2.02 -16.48
CA ILE A 14 -10.06 -1.09 -15.33
C ILE A 14 -11.46 -0.57 -14.99
N GLY A 15 -12.26 -0.21 -15.99
CA GLY A 15 -13.64 0.26 -15.81
C GLY A 15 -14.56 -0.81 -15.19
N LEU A 16 -14.49 -2.05 -15.67
CA LEU A 16 -15.28 -3.18 -15.15
C LEU A 16 -14.92 -3.48 -13.69
N GLY A 17 -13.62 -3.46 -13.36
CA GLY A 17 -13.13 -3.64 -12.00
C GLY A 17 -13.68 -2.61 -11.02
N MET A 18 -13.79 -1.34 -11.44
CA MET A 18 -14.38 -0.28 -10.62
C MET A 18 -15.89 -0.48 -10.38
N ILE A 19 -16.65 -0.95 -11.37
CA ILE A 19 -18.10 -1.18 -11.23
C ILE A 19 -18.38 -2.39 -10.31
N LEU A 20 -17.62 -3.48 -10.47
CA LEU A 20 -17.71 -4.66 -9.61
C LEU A 20 -17.37 -4.33 -8.16
N LYS A 21 -16.30 -3.55 -7.93
CA LYS A 21 -15.91 -3.10 -6.59
C LYS A 21 -16.98 -2.19 -5.96
N ARG A 22 -17.65 -1.33 -6.74
CA ARG A 22 -18.73 -0.46 -6.23
C ARG A 22 -19.96 -1.26 -5.80
N ASN A 23 -20.32 -2.29 -6.55
CA ASN A 23 -21.42 -3.19 -6.16
C ASN A 23 -21.08 -4.08 -4.96
N LEU A 24 -19.82 -4.50 -4.84
CA LEU A 24 -19.37 -5.28 -3.68
C LEU A 24 -19.36 -4.43 -2.40
N LEU A 25 -18.90 -3.18 -2.49
CA LEU A 25 -18.93 -2.22 -1.39
C LEU A 25 -20.37 -1.83 -1.01
N ALA A 26 -21.28 -1.70 -1.97
CA ALA A 26 -22.71 -1.48 -1.68
C ALA A 26 -23.34 -2.67 -0.94
N LYS A 27 -22.94 -3.91 -1.29
CA LYS A 27 -23.38 -5.12 -0.59
C LYS A 27 -22.76 -5.26 0.79
N GLN A 28 -21.49 -4.90 0.96
CA GLN A 28 -20.82 -4.90 2.27
C GLN A 28 -21.39 -3.81 3.19
N ALA A 29 -21.70 -2.62 2.67
CA ALA A 29 -22.36 -1.56 3.44
C ALA A 29 -23.77 -1.95 3.90
N ALA A 30 -24.50 -2.74 3.09
CA ALA A 30 -25.79 -3.30 3.48
C ALA A 30 -25.67 -4.43 4.52
N ALA A 31 -24.58 -5.20 4.52
CA ALA A 31 -24.32 -6.27 5.48
C ALA A 31 -23.74 -5.77 6.82
N LEU A 32 -22.95 -4.69 6.80
CA LEU A 32 -22.33 -4.06 7.98
C LEU A 32 -23.30 -3.22 8.81
N ALA A 33 -24.56 -3.07 8.38
CA ALA A 33 -25.59 -2.39 9.17
C ALA A 33 -26.08 -3.21 10.38
N ASP A 34 -25.75 -4.51 10.46
CA ASP A 34 -26.25 -5.43 11.49
C ASP A 34 -25.15 -6.09 12.36
N GLU A 35 -23.86 -5.82 12.15
CA GLU A 35 -22.76 -6.42 12.93
C GLU A 35 -21.95 -5.40 13.74
N PRO A 36 -21.59 -5.69 15.02
CA PRO A 36 -20.75 -4.83 15.83
C PRO A 36 -19.30 -4.80 15.30
N PRO A 37 -18.58 -3.67 15.45
CA PRO A 37 -17.34 -3.43 14.73
C PRO A 37 -16.20 -4.30 15.27
N ALA A 38 -15.80 -5.31 14.49
CA ALA A 38 -14.50 -5.94 14.62
C ALA A 38 -13.43 -4.97 14.10
N ALA A 39 -12.32 -4.87 14.83
CA ALA A 39 -11.21 -3.97 14.54
C ALA A 39 -10.69 -4.18 13.11
N GLN A 40 -10.78 -3.14 12.28
CA GLN A 40 -10.25 -3.11 10.92
C GLN A 40 -8.73 -2.96 11.00
N GLU A 41 -8.01 -4.06 10.83
CA GLU A 41 -6.58 -4.01 10.51
C GLU A 41 -6.39 -3.31 9.16
N GLY A 42 -5.53 -2.28 9.14
CA GLY A 42 -5.41 -1.34 8.03
C GLY A 42 -5.03 -1.99 6.69
N PHE A 43 -5.68 -1.53 5.62
CA PHE A 43 -5.51 -2.00 4.24
C PHE A 43 -4.07 -1.97 3.71
N ALA A 44 -3.19 -1.12 4.26
CA ALA A 44 -1.76 -1.11 3.92
C ALA A 44 -1.02 -2.33 4.47
N ALA A 45 -1.30 -2.70 5.73
CA ALA A 45 -0.86 -3.99 6.27
C ALA A 45 -1.49 -5.13 5.46
N HIS A 46 -2.74 -4.99 5.02
CA HIS A 46 -3.40 -5.97 4.15
C HIS A 46 -2.81 -6.04 2.73
N LEU A 47 -2.19 -5.02 2.15
CA LEU A 47 -1.60 -5.09 0.81
C LEU A 47 -0.17 -5.64 0.82
N THR A 48 0.66 -5.22 1.78
CA THR A 48 1.94 -5.89 2.03
C THR A 48 1.69 -7.31 2.54
N HIS A 49 0.80 -7.54 3.50
CA HIS A 49 0.37 -8.91 3.84
C HIS A 49 -0.35 -9.59 2.68
N SER A 50 -1.05 -8.94 1.77
CA SER A 50 -1.67 -9.66 0.64
C SER A 50 -0.62 -10.08 -0.36
N LEU A 51 0.41 -9.28 -0.62
CA LEU A 51 1.53 -9.69 -1.47
C LEU A 51 2.36 -10.76 -0.74
N THR A 52 2.73 -10.54 0.52
CA THR A 52 3.46 -11.50 1.34
C THR A 52 2.67 -12.80 1.58
N ASN A 53 1.39 -12.74 1.90
CA ASN A 53 0.51 -13.91 2.09
C ASN A 53 0.19 -14.58 0.75
N MET A 54 0.05 -13.85 -0.36
CA MET A 54 -0.16 -14.47 -1.69
C MET A 54 1.12 -15.16 -2.17
N VAL A 55 2.30 -14.59 -1.89
CA VAL A 55 3.60 -15.23 -2.07
C VAL A 55 3.72 -16.45 -1.16
N GLN A 56 3.38 -16.35 0.11
CA GLN A 56 3.47 -17.43 1.09
C GLN A 56 2.46 -18.56 0.81
N GLU A 57 1.26 -18.24 0.34
CA GLU A 57 0.22 -19.19 -0.03
C GLU A 57 0.57 -19.90 -1.35
N ARG A 58 1.17 -19.20 -2.32
CA ARG A 58 1.72 -19.82 -3.54
C ARG A 58 2.94 -20.71 -3.26
N LEU A 59 3.84 -20.28 -2.36
CA LEU A 59 4.97 -21.09 -1.90
C LEU A 59 4.53 -22.36 -1.18
N GLN A 60 3.39 -22.34 -0.50
CA GLN A 60 2.83 -23.52 0.17
C GLN A 60 2.08 -24.47 -0.77
N LYS A 61 1.48 -23.96 -1.86
CA LYS A 61 0.73 -24.77 -2.84
C LYS A 61 1.59 -25.42 -3.92
N LEU A 62 2.89 -25.12 -3.98
CA LEU A 62 3.80 -25.81 -4.89
C LEU A 62 4.03 -27.27 -4.44
N PRO A 63 3.68 -28.27 -5.27
CA PRO A 63 3.83 -29.67 -4.93
C PRO A 63 5.31 -30.01 -4.70
N ARG A 64 5.65 -30.39 -3.46
CA ARG A 64 7.01 -30.78 -3.01
C ARG A 64 7.53 -32.09 -3.62
N GLY A 65 6.97 -32.55 -4.74
CA GLY A 65 7.01 -33.95 -5.15
C GLY A 65 7.85 -34.31 -6.38
N LEU A 66 8.49 -33.37 -7.07
CA LEU A 66 9.33 -33.70 -8.24
C LEU A 66 10.76 -33.20 -8.01
N GLY A 67 11.72 -34.08 -8.27
CA GLY A 67 13.12 -34.01 -7.82
C GLY A 67 13.71 -32.61 -7.84
N ARG A 68 14.32 -32.22 -6.72
CA ARG A 68 14.93 -30.90 -6.45
C ARG A 68 15.75 -30.46 -7.66
N PRO A 69 15.21 -29.60 -8.55
CA PRO A 69 16.02 -29.07 -9.64
C PRO A 69 17.19 -28.32 -9.00
N LYS A 70 18.37 -28.40 -9.60
CA LYS A 70 19.54 -27.61 -9.20
C LYS A 70 19.05 -26.18 -9.05
N LYS A 71 19.12 -25.63 -7.84
CA LYS A 71 18.62 -24.28 -7.53
C LYS A 71 19.47 -23.32 -8.36
N VAL A 72 18.96 -22.96 -9.54
CA VAL A 72 19.59 -21.95 -10.39
C VAL A 72 19.56 -20.67 -9.59
N ASP A 73 20.70 -19.98 -9.53
CA ASP A 73 20.82 -18.70 -8.84
C ASP A 73 20.10 -17.61 -9.66
N THR A 74 18.77 -17.64 -9.61
CA THR A 74 17.90 -16.73 -10.36
C THR A 74 18.07 -15.28 -9.90
N VAL A 75 18.36 -15.05 -8.61
CA VAL A 75 18.60 -13.73 -8.04
C VAL A 75 19.87 -13.12 -8.61
N GLY A 76 20.98 -13.87 -8.57
CA GLY A 76 22.26 -13.42 -9.12
C GLY A 76 22.18 -13.15 -10.62
N GLN A 77 21.55 -14.06 -11.38
CA GLN A 77 21.34 -13.89 -12.82
C GLN A 77 20.47 -12.67 -13.14
N PHE A 78 19.37 -12.47 -12.41
CA PHE A 78 18.49 -11.33 -12.63
C PHE A 78 19.18 -10.01 -12.31
N ARG A 79 19.94 -9.91 -11.21
CA ARG A 79 20.72 -8.70 -10.88
C ARG A 79 21.76 -8.38 -11.94
N ALA A 80 22.52 -9.38 -12.39
CA ALA A 80 23.53 -9.19 -13.43
C ALA A 80 22.88 -8.73 -14.74
N TRP A 81 21.81 -9.39 -15.17
CA TRP A 81 21.05 -9.00 -16.35
C TRP A 81 20.47 -7.59 -16.24
N ALA A 82 19.92 -7.22 -15.08
CA ALA A 82 19.33 -5.92 -14.82
C ALA A 82 20.37 -4.81 -14.81
N ALA A 83 21.55 -5.04 -14.25
CA ALA A 83 22.66 -4.08 -14.25
C ALA A 83 23.08 -3.70 -15.67
N ASP A 84 23.15 -4.68 -16.58
CA ASP A 84 23.50 -4.45 -17.97
C ASP A 84 22.34 -3.85 -18.78
N SER A 85 21.15 -4.42 -18.65
CA SER A 85 19.99 -4.08 -19.48
C SER A 85 19.29 -2.79 -19.08
N LEU A 86 19.40 -2.38 -17.80
CA LEU A 86 18.74 -1.21 -17.24
C LEU A 86 19.70 -0.05 -16.96
N ALA A 87 20.97 -0.13 -17.38
CA ALA A 87 21.98 0.90 -17.14
C ALA A 87 21.57 2.31 -17.62
N ALA A 88 20.70 2.40 -18.63
CA ALA A 88 20.16 3.67 -19.13
C ALA A 88 19.16 4.33 -18.15
N ASN A 89 18.60 3.57 -17.21
CA ASN A 89 17.58 4.04 -16.27
C ASN A 89 18.10 3.97 -14.83
N ARG A 90 18.95 4.94 -14.48
CA ARG A 90 19.66 5.00 -13.19
C ARG A 90 18.75 4.92 -11.97
N GLU A 91 17.56 5.52 -12.03
CA GLU A 91 16.62 5.48 -10.90
C GLU A 91 16.13 4.06 -10.60
N VAL A 92 15.77 3.30 -11.65
CA VAL A 92 15.34 1.91 -11.50
C VAL A 92 16.51 1.04 -11.05
N GLN A 93 17.71 1.27 -11.56
CA GLN A 93 18.91 0.54 -11.14
C GLN A 93 19.21 0.78 -9.64
N GLN A 94 19.23 2.03 -9.19
CA GLN A 94 19.43 2.37 -7.78
C GLN A 94 18.38 1.74 -6.87
N TRP A 95 17.12 1.73 -7.32
CA TRP A 95 16.05 1.06 -6.61
C TRP A 95 16.30 -0.45 -6.48
N LEU A 96 16.67 -1.14 -7.58
CA LEU A 96 17.00 -2.57 -7.56
C LEU A 96 18.21 -2.88 -6.68
N ASP A 97 19.21 -2.01 -6.68
CA ASP A 97 20.41 -2.17 -5.82
C ASP A 97 20.08 -2.00 -4.33
N ALA A 98 19.05 -1.22 -3.99
CA ALA A 98 18.58 -1.03 -2.63
C ALA A 98 17.72 -2.21 -2.11
N LEU A 99 17.21 -3.06 -3.00
CA LEU A 99 16.42 -4.23 -2.61
C LEU A 99 17.33 -5.34 -2.08
N ASN A 100 16.89 -6.02 -1.01
CA ASN A 100 17.55 -7.23 -0.52
C ASN A 100 17.24 -8.45 -1.41
N ASP A 101 17.91 -9.58 -1.16
CA ASP A 101 17.79 -10.76 -2.02
C ASP A 101 16.38 -11.40 -1.98
N GLU A 102 15.67 -11.30 -0.86
CA GLU A 102 14.28 -11.78 -0.76
C GLU A 102 13.34 -10.93 -1.63
N GLN A 103 13.52 -9.61 -1.61
CA GLN A 103 12.76 -8.67 -2.42
C GLN A 103 13.06 -8.83 -3.92
N ILE A 104 14.32 -9.04 -4.29
CA ILE A 104 14.68 -9.34 -5.69
C ILE A 104 14.13 -10.70 -6.11
N ALA A 105 14.20 -11.73 -5.26
CA ALA A 105 13.60 -13.01 -5.57
C ALA A 105 12.10 -12.88 -5.85
N ALA A 106 11.36 -12.18 -4.98
CA ALA A 106 9.94 -11.91 -5.18
C ALA A 106 9.67 -11.12 -6.48
N LEU A 107 10.43 -10.06 -6.74
CA LEU A 107 10.30 -9.28 -7.97
C LEU A 107 10.56 -10.14 -9.22
N SER A 108 11.60 -10.99 -9.19
CA SER A 108 11.94 -11.88 -10.29
C SER A 108 10.86 -12.94 -10.54
N GLU A 109 10.23 -13.44 -9.48
CA GLU A 109 9.10 -14.39 -9.59
C GLU A 109 7.87 -13.71 -10.20
N HIS A 110 7.53 -12.51 -9.75
CA HIS A 110 6.44 -11.72 -10.33
C HIS A 110 6.70 -11.38 -11.80
N MET A 111 7.93 -11.01 -12.13
CA MET A 111 8.36 -10.75 -13.50
C MET A 111 8.24 -12.00 -14.37
N ALA A 112 8.72 -13.15 -13.89
CA ALA A 112 8.64 -14.40 -14.62
C ALA A 112 7.18 -14.80 -14.89
N ALA A 113 6.29 -14.63 -13.90
CA ALA A 113 4.86 -14.85 -14.08
C ALA A 113 4.25 -13.90 -15.13
N PHE A 114 4.60 -12.61 -15.08
CA PHE A 114 4.16 -11.64 -16.09
C PHE A 114 4.65 -11.98 -17.50
N CYS A 115 5.92 -12.35 -17.66
CA CYS A 115 6.47 -12.80 -18.93
C CYS A 115 5.71 -14.02 -19.46
N HIS A 116 5.45 -15.00 -18.59
CA HIS A 116 4.71 -16.21 -18.93
C HIS A 116 3.29 -15.89 -19.42
N ASP A 117 2.57 -15.00 -18.72
CA ASP A 117 1.23 -14.54 -19.12
C ASP A 117 1.26 -13.79 -20.47
N MET A 118 2.38 -13.14 -20.80
CA MET A 118 2.63 -12.49 -22.10
C MET A 118 3.10 -13.46 -23.20
N GLY A 119 3.28 -14.75 -22.88
CA GLY A 119 3.62 -15.80 -23.83
C GLY A 119 5.12 -16.02 -24.07
N PHE A 120 6.00 -15.60 -23.17
CA PHE A 120 7.44 -15.87 -23.25
C PHE A 120 8.06 -16.17 -21.87
N ASP A 121 9.23 -16.79 -21.83
CA ASP A 121 9.91 -17.10 -20.56
C ASP A 121 10.99 -16.03 -20.26
N LEU A 122 11.04 -15.58 -19.02
CA LEU A 122 12.10 -14.68 -18.54
C LEU A 122 13.48 -15.35 -18.65
N ALA A 123 13.56 -16.68 -18.45
CA ALA A 123 14.80 -17.44 -18.57
C ALA A 123 15.43 -17.31 -19.97
N TRP A 124 14.65 -17.11 -21.03
CA TRP A 124 15.19 -16.90 -22.38
C TRP A 124 16.05 -15.64 -22.48
N LEU A 125 15.74 -14.60 -21.69
CA LEU A 125 16.53 -13.38 -21.58
C LEU A 125 17.74 -13.58 -20.66
N LEU A 126 17.54 -14.19 -19.48
CA LEU A 126 18.60 -14.38 -18.48
C LEU A 126 19.70 -15.31 -18.99
N ASP A 127 19.34 -16.39 -19.69
CA ASP A 127 20.28 -17.36 -20.25
C ASP A 127 20.78 -16.99 -21.66
N ASN A 128 20.43 -15.79 -22.15
CA ASN A 128 20.80 -15.29 -23.48
C ASN A 128 20.42 -16.25 -24.64
N GLN A 129 19.31 -16.99 -24.51
CA GLN A 129 18.85 -17.97 -25.52
C GLN A 129 18.42 -17.29 -26.84
N LEU A 130 18.18 -15.97 -26.81
CA LEU A 130 17.74 -15.17 -27.94
C LEU A 130 18.89 -14.50 -28.71
N ALA A 131 20.15 -14.85 -28.45
CA ALA A 131 21.32 -14.20 -29.06
C ALA A 131 21.31 -14.19 -30.61
N GLN A 132 20.68 -15.18 -31.24
CA GLN A 132 20.55 -15.27 -32.69
C GLN A 132 19.48 -14.32 -33.27
N ASN A 133 18.52 -13.89 -32.45
CA ASN A 133 17.42 -13.00 -32.84
C ASN A 133 17.45 -11.71 -32.01
N LYS A 134 18.41 -10.84 -32.31
CA LYS A 134 18.64 -9.58 -31.60
C LYS A 134 17.42 -8.68 -31.56
N GLY A 135 16.62 -8.64 -32.62
CA GLY A 135 15.39 -7.84 -32.68
C GLY A 135 14.35 -8.31 -31.66
N LEU A 136 14.14 -9.63 -31.56
CA LEU A 136 13.25 -10.21 -30.55
C LEU A 136 13.79 -9.99 -29.13
N GLN A 137 15.09 -10.24 -28.91
CA GLN A 137 15.74 -10.02 -27.62
C GLN A 137 15.55 -8.57 -27.14
N GLN A 138 15.81 -7.59 -28.00
CA GLN A 138 15.61 -6.16 -27.70
C GLN A 138 14.15 -5.86 -27.35
N GLY A 139 13.19 -6.40 -28.12
CA GLY A 139 11.76 -6.23 -27.86
C GLY A 139 11.34 -6.78 -26.49
N LEU A 140 11.76 -7.99 -26.14
CA LEU A 140 11.44 -8.60 -24.84
C LEU A 140 12.15 -7.89 -23.68
N THR A 141 13.42 -7.50 -23.85
CA THR A 141 14.13 -6.67 -22.86
C THR A 141 13.38 -5.36 -22.60
N GLN A 142 12.87 -4.70 -23.64
CA GLN A 142 12.11 -3.46 -23.50
C GLN A 142 10.81 -3.66 -22.72
N ILE A 143 10.13 -4.81 -22.90
CA ILE A 143 8.93 -5.18 -22.13
C ILE A 143 9.26 -5.33 -20.63
N VAL A 144 10.31 -6.09 -20.30
CA VAL A 144 10.76 -6.29 -18.91
C VAL A 144 11.21 -4.97 -18.27
N LEU A 145 11.88 -4.10 -19.02
CA LEU A 145 12.22 -2.75 -18.58
C LEU A 145 10.97 -1.91 -18.27
N PHE A 146 9.94 -1.95 -19.13
CA PHE A 146 8.69 -1.22 -18.86
C PHE A 146 7.99 -1.74 -17.60
N TYR A 147 7.95 -3.05 -17.40
CA TYR A 147 7.37 -3.63 -16.19
C TYR A 147 8.15 -3.21 -14.94
N SER A 148 9.49 -3.26 -14.99
CA SER A 148 10.36 -2.84 -13.88
C SER A 148 10.14 -1.38 -13.53
N ARG A 149 10.03 -0.51 -14.53
CA ARG A 149 9.72 0.91 -14.34
C ARG A 149 8.33 1.11 -13.74
N ALA A 150 7.31 0.42 -14.25
CA ALA A 150 5.96 0.52 -13.69
C ALA A 150 5.91 0.08 -12.22
N SER A 151 6.66 -0.97 -11.86
CA SER A 151 6.80 -1.44 -10.49
C SER A 151 7.47 -0.39 -9.59
N TYR A 152 8.57 0.21 -10.06
CA TYR A 152 9.25 1.30 -9.37
C TYR A 152 8.33 2.52 -9.14
N GLU A 153 7.62 2.98 -10.16
CA GLU A 153 6.68 4.11 -10.02
C GLU A 153 5.53 3.77 -9.07
N ALA A 154 5.04 2.53 -9.09
CA ALA A 154 4.01 2.08 -8.16
C ALA A 154 4.48 2.11 -6.70
N VAL A 155 5.72 1.70 -6.43
CA VAL A 155 6.33 1.80 -5.08
C VAL A 155 6.45 3.26 -4.65
N LYS A 156 6.89 4.17 -5.52
CA LYS A 156 6.99 5.61 -5.21
C LYS A 156 5.64 6.23 -4.86
N LEU A 157 4.58 5.78 -5.52
CA LEU A 157 3.22 6.29 -5.31
C LEU A 157 2.46 5.56 -4.21
N GLN A 158 3.05 4.54 -3.57
CA GLN A 158 2.35 3.71 -2.59
C GLN A 158 1.79 4.55 -1.43
N ASP A 159 2.61 5.42 -0.85
CA ASP A 159 2.20 6.31 0.23
C ASP A 159 1.05 7.23 -0.20
N GLU A 160 1.15 7.79 -1.40
CA GLU A 160 0.18 8.74 -1.96
C GLU A 160 -1.17 8.03 -2.23
N VAL A 161 -1.13 6.80 -2.73
CA VAL A 161 -2.32 5.95 -2.92
C VAL A 161 -2.96 5.61 -1.58
N GLN A 162 -2.16 5.30 -0.56
CA GLN A 162 -2.66 5.02 0.79
C GLN A 162 -3.32 6.26 1.41
N ILE A 163 -2.70 7.43 1.29
CA ILE A 163 -3.26 8.71 1.75
C ILE A 163 -4.59 8.98 1.06
N PHE A 164 -4.66 8.80 -0.26
CA PHE A 164 -5.89 8.95 -1.01
C PHE A 164 -6.98 7.97 -0.58
N GLN A 165 -6.64 6.72 -0.27
CA GLN A 165 -7.59 5.73 0.25
C GLN A 165 -8.18 6.15 1.60
N ILE A 166 -7.33 6.61 2.54
CA ILE A 166 -7.77 7.12 3.83
C ILE A 166 -8.69 8.33 3.66
N TYR A 167 -8.34 9.26 2.77
CA TYR A 167 -9.21 10.38 2.44
C TYR A 167 -10.56 9.92 1.89
N ARG A 168 -10.56 8.95 0.96
CA ARG A 168 -11.81 8.40 0.40
C ARG A 168 -12.68 7.72 1.46
N GLU A 169 -12.07 6.96 2.36
CA GLU A 169 -12.76 6.30 3.47
C GLU A 169 -13.38 7.32 4.42
N TYR A 170 -12.62 8.35 4.78
CA TYR A 170 -13.11 9.49 5.55
C TYR A 170 -14.35 10.13 4.89
N MET A 171 -14.29 10.40 3.59
CA MET A 171 -15.42 11.00 2.86
C MET A 171 -16.65 10.09 2.77
N GLN A 172 -16.47 8.76 2.81
CA GLN A 172 -17.57 7.80 2.79
C GLN A 172 -18.27 7.68 4.16
N ASN A 173 -17.52 7.81 5.26
CA ASN A 173 -18.08 7.68 6.60
C ASN A 173 -17.41 8.65 7.60
N PRO A 174 -17.66 9.97 7.49
CA PRO A 174 -16.99 10.96 8.33
C PRO A 174 -17.47 10.96 9.79
N GLN A 175 -18.52 10.20 10.11
CA GLN A 175 -19.11 10.14 11.45
C GLN A 175 -18.55 8.99 12.30
N SER A 176 -17.77 8.07 11.71
CA SER A 176 -17.13 7.00 12.48
C SER A 176 -16.18 7.59 13.52
N ARG A 177 -15.98 6.90 14.64
CA ARG A 177 -15.12 7.39 15.73
C ARG A 177 -13.71 7.74 15.23
N GLU A 178 -13.10 6.84 14.44
CA GLU A 178 -11.75 7.03 13.91
C GLU A 178 -11.66 8.18 12.90
N ASN A 179 -12.68 8.33 12.06
CA ASN A 179 -12.76 9.39 11.05
C ASN A 179 -13.10 10.74 11.66
N ARG A 180 -13.85 10.79 12.76
CA ARG A 180 -14.10 12.01 13.52
C ARG A 180 -12.80 12.58 14.08
N GLU A 181 -11.99 11.75 14.74
CA GLU A 181 -10.68 12.16 15.23
C GLU A 181 -9.76 12.64 14.09
N LEU A 182 -9.76 11.93 12.97
CA LEU A 182 -8.99 12.33 11.78
C LEU A 182 -9.47 13.69 11.26
N GLY A 183 -10.78 13.87 11.11
CA GLY A 183 -11.39 15.09 10.59
C GLY A 183 -11.18 16.29 11.50
N GLU A 184 -11.32 16.12 12.81
CA GLU A 184 -11.06 17.15 13.82
C GLU A 184 -9.58 17.61 13.76
N HIS A 185 -8.63 16.66 13.70
CA HIS A 185 -7.20 17.00 13.62
C HIS A 185 -6.86 17.66 12.27
N LEU A 186 -7.36 17.13 11.16
CA LEU A 186 -7.15 17.71 9.84
C LEU A 186 -7.75 19.11 9.71
N PHE A 187 -8.94 19.34 10.27
CA PHE A 187 -9.56 20.65 10.33
C PHE A 187 -8.73 21.64 11.16
N GLY A 188 -8.19 21.21 12.30
CA GLY A 188 -7.26 22.02 13.09
C GLY A 188 -6.07 22.51 12.24
N LYS A 189 -5.43 21.61 11.49
CA LYS A 189 -4.33 21.99 10.58
C LYS A 189 -4.77 22.93 9.46
N LEU A 190 -5.98 22.74 8.91
CA LEU A 190 -6.54 23.64 7.89
C LEU A 190 -6.75 25.05 8.45
N VAL A 191 -7.25 25.16 9.68
CA VAL A 191 -7.42 26.44 10.39
C VAL A 191 -6.06 27.09 10.67
N GLU A 192 -5.08 26.32 11.16
CA GLU A 192 -3.72 26.80 11.43
C GLU A 192 -3.02 27.37 10.17
N GLN A 193 -3.26 26.76 9.02
CA GLN A 193 -2.69 27.21 7.73
C GLN A 193 -3.53 28.30 7.04
N GLY A 194 -4.64 28.75 7.64
CA GLY A 194 -5.53 29.75 7.04
C GLY A 194 -6.27 29.24 5.80
N LEU A 195 -6.46 27.92 5.68
CA LEU A 195 -7.16 27.26 4.57
C LEU A 195 -8.65 27.03 4.88
N SER A 196 -9.11 27.37 6.09
CA SER A 196 -10.53 27.32 6.44
C SER A 196 -11.19 28.69 6.29
N THR A 197 -12.37 28.71 5.69
CA THR A 197 -13.24 29.90 5.63
C THR A 197 -14.09 30.06 6.89
N VAL A 198 -14.18 29.03 7.73
CA VAL A 198 -15.01 29.02 8.94
C VAL A 198 -14.24 29.70 10.08
N SER A 199 -14.86 30.70 10.69
CA SER A 199 -14.33 31.36 11.89
C SER A 199 -14.29 30.38 13.07
N ILE A 200 -13.18 30.38 13.82
CA ILE A 200 -13.04 29.56 15.04
C ILE A 200 -14.18 29.86 16.02
N SER A 201 -14.56 31.12 16.19
CA SER A 201 -15.65 31.52 17.09
C SER A 201 -16.99 30.95 16.65
N GLU A 202 -17.27 30.93 15.34
CA GLU A 202 -18.48 30.35 14.79
C GLU A 202 -18.49 28.82 14.98
N HIS A 203 -17.36 28.17 14.72
CA HIS A 203 -17.21 26.74 14.90
C HIS A 203 -17.45 26.33 16.36
N LEU A 204 -16.86 27.04 17.32
CA LEU A 204 -17.02 26.74 18.75
C LEU A 204 -18.45 26.95 19.26
N ALA A 205 -19.17 27.94 18.72
CA ALA A 205 -20.56 28.20 19.05
C ALA A 205 -21.55 27.19 18.44
N ALA A 206 -21.14 26.47 17.39
CA ALA A 206 -21.99 25.51 16.70
C ALA A 206 -22.23 24.24 17.52
N SER A 207 -23.39 23.60 17.32
CA SER A 207 -23.69 22.27 17.90
C SER A 207 -22.71 21.20 17.39
N ALA A 208 -22.55 20.09 18.12
CA ALA A 208 -21.63 19.01 17.71
C ALA A 208 -21.92 18.48 16.28
N ARG A 209 -23.20 18.35 15.91
CA ARG A 209 -23.59 17.92 14.55
C ARG A 209 -23.27 18.98 13.49
N ALA A 210 -23.46 20.26 13.82
CA ALA A 210 -23.12 21.37 12.92
C ALA A 210 -21.60 21.50 12.75
N ARG A 211 -20.81 21.37 13.82
CA ARG A 211 -19.35 21.32 13.77
C ARG A 211 -18.84 20.22 12.85
N GLN A 212 -19.37 19.02 12.99
CA GLN A 212 -18.95 17.90 12.14
C GLN A 212 -19.28 18.17 10.67
N ARG A 213 -20.42 18.79 10.37
CA ARG A 213 -20.77 19.19 9.01
C ARG A 213 -19.78 20.23 8.47
N GLN A 214 -19.49 21.28 9.24
CA GLN A 214 -18.52 22.32 8.86
C GLN A 214 -17.13 21.74 8.60
N ILE A 215 -16.67 20.78 9.42
CA ILE A 215 -15.39 20.08 9.23
C ILE A 215 -15.37 19.36 7.87
N VAL A 216 -16.39 18.56 7.58
CA VAL A 216 -16.50 17.82 6.31
C VAL A 216 -16.57 18.77 5.11
N GLU A 217 -17.38 19.82 5.20
CA GLU A 217 -17.51 20.83 4.14
C GLU A 217 -16.20 21.56 3.90
N THR A 218 -15.49 21.97 4.95
CA THR A 218 -14.19 22.65 4.85
C THR A 218 -13.13 21.74 4.21
N ILE A 219 -13.03 20.50 4.66
CA ILE A 219 -12.08 19.53 4.10
C ILE A 219 -12.41 19.25 2.63
N SER A 220 -13.69 19.09 2.29
CA SER A 220 -14.12 18.88 0.91
C SER A 220 -13.85 20.08 0.01
N ALA A 221 -14.05 21.30 0.52
CA ALA A 221 -13.75 22.53 -0.22
C ALA A 221 -12.24 22.64 -0.49
N CYS A 222 -11.41 22.43 0.55
CA CYS A 222 -9.95 22.41 0.40
C CYS A 222 -9.48 21.33 -0.58
N ALA A 223 -10.15 20.16 -0.62
CA ALA A 223 -9.83 19.11 -1.59
C ALA A 223 -10.08 19.51 -3.05
N GLN A 224 -11.06 20.39 -3.28
CA GLN A 224 -11.41 20.88 -4.62
C GLN A 224 -10.53 22.05 -5.04
N GLU A 225 -10.25 22.98 -4.13
CA GLU A 225 -9.52 24.21 -4.41
C GLU A 225 -8.00 24.01 -4.36
N GLU A 226 -7.51 23.27 -3.37
CA GLU A 226 -6.08 23.12 -3.06
C GLU A 226 -5.68 21.65 -2.77
N PRO A 227 -5.87 20.71 -3.72
CA PRO A 227 -5.68 19.27 -3.49
C PRO A 227 -4.27 18.90 -3.01
N GLN A 228 -3.24 19.59 -3.49
CA GLN A 228 -1.85 19.33 -3.09
C GLN A 228 -1.58 19.75 -1.63
N ARG A 229 -2.19 20.86 -1.17
CA ARG A 229 -2.04 21.30 0.22
C ARG A 229 -2.78 20.36 1.17
N LEU A 230 -4.01 19.98 0.83
CA LEU A 230 -4.76 18.99 1.60
C LEU A 230 -3.99 17.67 1.70
N HIS A 231 -3.42 17.20 0.61
CA HIS A 231 -2.62 15.97 0.59
C HIS A 231 -1.43 16.06 1.56
N THR A 232 -0.68 17.16 1.51
CA THR A 232 0.47 17.41 2.41
C THR A 232 0.04 17.44 3.87
N LEU A 233 -1.08 18.11 4.17
CA LEU A 233 -1.66 18.15 5.52
C LEU A 233 -2.07 16.78 6.02
N LEU A 234 -2.77 16.01 5.19
CA LEU A 234 -3.21 14.67 5.54
C LEU A 234 -2.00 13.76 5.82
N LYS A 235 -0.92 13.86 5.02
CA LYS A 235 0.34 13.15 5.28
C LYS A 235 0.96 13.51 6.63
N SER A 236 0.97 14.80 6.98
CA SER A 236 1.46 15.28 8.29
C SER A 236 0.63 14.69 9.43
N VAL A 237 -0.71 14.80 9.36
CA VAL A 237 -1.63 14.30 10.39
C VAL A 237 -1.48 12.79 10.59
N LEU A 238 -1.33 12.01 9.51
CA LEU A 238 -1.12 10.56 9.60
C LEU A 238 0.22 10.20 10.22
N THR A 239 1.27 10.95 9.90
CA THR A 239 2.60 10.78 10.49
C THR A 239 2.56 11.07 12.00
N GLU A 240 1.96 12.19 12.40
CA GLU A 240 1.79 12.58 13.81
C GLU A 240 1.00 11.54 14.60
N ARG A 241 -0.11 11.01 14.04
CA ARG A 241 -0.89 9.93 14.68
C ARG A 241 -0.07 8.65 14.84
N THR A 242 0.73 8.29 13.84
CA THR A 242 1.58 7.09 13.89
C THR A 242 2.64 7.22 14.98
N LEU A 243 3.31 8.37 15.06
CA LEU A 243 4.29 8.65 16.11
C LEU A 243 3.66 8.64 17.51
N ALA A 244 2.48 9.25 17.68
CA ALA A 244 1.75 9.24 18.95
C ALA A 244 1.39 7.81 19.41
N ARG A 245 0.99 6.93 18.48
CA ARG A 245 0.70 5.51 18.76
C ARG A 245 1.95 4.76 19.19
N ILE A 246 3.08 4.94 18.50
CA ILE A 246 4.36 4.31 18.86
C ILE A 246 4.78 4.74 20.26
N ASN A 247 4.76 6.05 20.54
CA ASN A 247 5.12 6.58 21.85
C ASN A 247 4.21 6.05 22.98
N SER A 248 2.91 5.92 22.70
CA SER A 248 1.95 5.37 23.68
C SER A 248 2.20 3.88 23.95
N ALA A 249 2.54 3.09 22.92
CA ALA A 249 2.88 1.68 23.06
C ALA A 249 4.19 1.47 23.85
N MET A 250 5.18 2.35 23.65
CA MET A 250 6.45 2.31 24.38
C MET A 250 6.31 2.73 25.85
N ALA A 251 5.40 3.66 26.17
CA ALA A 251 5.15 4.08 27.55
C ALA A 251 4.40 2.99 28.36
N GLY A 252 3.42 2.31 27.75
CA GLY A 252 2.61 1.30 28.44
C GLY A 252 3.33 -0.01 28.78
N THR A 253 4.47 -0.30 28.14
CA THR A 253 5.26 -1.51 28.40
C THR A 253 6.15 -1.39 29.65
N GLY A 254 6.31 -0.19 30.21
CA GLY A 254 7.12 0.04 31.42
C GLY A 254 6.41 -0.27 32.75
N GLU A 255 5.07 -0.23 32.79
CA GLU A 255 4.33 -0.25 34.08
C GLU A 255 3.85 -1.65 34.51
N THR A 256 3.83 -2.63 33.61
CA THR A 256 3.40 -4.01 33.93
C THR A 256 4.51 -4.92 34.44
N ALA A 257 5.79 -4.51 34.36
CA ALA A 257 6.91 -5.29 34.89
C ALA A 257 7.12 -5.12 36.41
N ALA A 258 6.61 -4.03 37.02
CA ALA A 258 6.85 -3.74 38.44
C ALA A 258 5.83 -4.39 39.40
N VAL A 259 4.67 -4.89 38.91
CA VAL A 259 3.60 -5.39 39.78
C VAL A 259 3.72 -6.90 40.10
N ASN A 260 4.60 -7.65 39.42
CA ASN A 260 4.70 -9.11 39.61
C ASN A 260 5.89 -9.59 40.47
N LEU A 261 6.56 -8.70 41.21
CA LEU A 261 7.60 -9.08 42.18
C LEU A 261 7.12 -9.14 43.64
N ASN A 262 5.92 -8.67 43.96
CA ASN A 262 5.34 -8.75 45.32
C ASN A 262 4.42 -9.97 45.54
N GLY A 263 4.16 -10.80 44.51
CA GLY A 263 3.34 -12.01 44.63
C GLY A 263 4.08 -13.26 45.11
N ALA A 264 5.41 -13.32 44.95
CA ALA A 264 6.20 -14.51 45.29
C ALA A 264 6.62 -14.59 46.77
N ALA A 265 6.51 -13.50 47.54
CA ALA A 265 6.94 -13.46 48.94
C ALA A 265 5.89 -13.96 49.95
N LYS A 266 4.66 -14.28 49.52
CA LYS A 266 3.55 -14.65 50.45
C LYS A 266 3.23 -16.15 50.52
N VAL A 267 3.96 -17.02 49.82
CA VAL A 267 3.74 -18.49 49.85
C VAL A 267 4.76 -19.24 50.71
N ALA A 268 5.84 -18.58 51.18
CA ALA A 268 6.89 -19.22 52.00
C ALA A 268 6.71 -19.09 53.52
N ALA A 269 5.58 -18.59 54.02
CA ALA A 269 5.35 -18.35 55.46
C ALA A 269 4.28 -19.25 56.10
N ASN A 270 3.81 -20.29 55.39
CA ASN A 270 2.81 -21.25 55.91
C ASN A 270 3.18 -22.70 55.53
N SER A 271 4.43 -23.08 55.79
CA SER A 271 4.88 -24.48 55.78
C SER A 271 5.87 -24.70 56.90
#